data_AF-A0AAF0U7A8-F1
#
_entry.id   AF-A0AAF0U7A8-F1
#
_cell.length_a   1.000
_cell.length_b   1.000
_cell.length_c   1.000
_cell.angle_alpha   90.00
_cell.angle_beta   90.00
_cell.angle_gamma   90.00
#
_symmetry.space_group_name_H-M   'P 1'
#
loop_
_entity.id
_entity.type
_entity.pdbx_description
1 polymer ?
#
loop_
_entity_poly.entity_id
_entity_poly.type
_entity_poly.pdbx_seq_one_letter_code
_entity_poly.pdbx_strand_id
1 'polypeptide(L)'
;MAFGNESCPDDLLDVGKEIAENCKGLPLVADLIAGVIAGREKKRTAWLEVQNNLSSFILNSEVEVMKVIELSYDHLPHHLKPCLLYLASCPKDTALTISLLKVVWTAEGLVEQTETKSVKEVMDVCMDNLISSSLVILFNEIGDEPSCQLHDLVHNFCLIKSREEKLFEWISSSAPSSSSDLMPRIVTIHYNSELLGLNNFVLFDSNKKRHSGKHLYSLTVICDDTVLKHFIQDT
;
A
#
# COMPACT_ATOMS: atom_id res chain seq x y z
N MET A 1 -12.30 12.97 -6.96
CA MET A 1 -13.74 13.31 -6.97
C MET A 1 -14.49 12.21 -7.72
N ALA A 2 -15.53 11.59 -7.13
CA ALA A 2 -16.19 10.39 -7.69
C ALA A 2 -16.81 10.56 -9.10
N PHE A 3 -17.03 11.81 -9.55
CA PHE A 3 -17.58 12.11 -10.87
C PHE A 3 -16.63 12.88 -11.81
N GLY A 4 -15.38 13.12 -11.39
CA GLY A 4 -14.45 13.97 -12.15
C GLY A 4 -15.05 15.37 -12.39
N ASN A 5 -15.15 15.77 -13.67
CA ASN A 5 -15.74 17.05 -14.10
C ASN A 5 -17.25 16.98 -14.42
N GLU A 6 -17.89 15.82 -14.26
CA GLU A 6 -19.33 15.65 -14.51
C GLU A 6 -20.17 15.94 -13.26
N SER A 7 -21.38 16.45 -13.44
CA SER A 7 -22.34 16.61 -12.34
C SER A 7 -22.88 15.25 -11.87
N CYS A 8 -23.04 15.08 -10.55
CA CYS A 8 -23.72 13.92 -9.97
C CYS A 8 -25.15 13.81 -10.54
N PRO A 9 -25.54 12.66 -11.14
CA PRO A 9 -26.91 12.43 -11.59
C PRO A 9 -27.92 12.60 -10.45
N ASP A 10 -29.07 13.21 -10.74
CA ASP A 10 -30.10 13.50 -9.72
C ASP A 10 -30.53 12.25 -8.94
N ASP A 11 -30.63 11.10 -9.62
CA ASP A 11 -30.99 9.80 -9.03
C ASP A 11 -29.98 9.28 -7.97
N LEU A 12 -28.76 9.82 -7.95
CA LEU A 12 -27.69 9.46 -7.03
C LEU A 12 -27.47 10.49 -5.91
N LEU A 13 -28.09 11.67 -6.00
CA LEU A 13 -27.88 12.75 -5.02
C LEU A 13 -28.32 12.35 -3.61
N ASP A 14 -29.47 11.71 -3.46
CA ASP A 14 -30.01 11.34 -2.14
C ASP A 14 -29.12 10.31 -1.44
N VAL A 15 -28.79 9.22 -2.13
CA VAL A 15 -27.91 8.18 -1.58
C VAL A 15 -26.49 8.73 -1.34
N GLY A 16 -26.00 9.62 -2.20
CA GLY A 16 -24.72 10.31 -2.00
C GLY A 16 -24.68 11.17 -0.74
N LYS A 17 -25.76 11.91 -0.45
CA LYS A 17 -25.88 12.70 0.80
C LYS A 17 -25.89 11.81 2.03
N GLU A 18 -26.70 10.74 2.02
CA GLU A 18 -26.76 9.80 3.14
C GLU A 18 -25.41 9.11 3.39
N ILE A 19 -24.67 8.75 2.32
CA ILE A 19 -23.30 8.24 2.45
C ILE A 19 -22.37 9.27 3.09
N ALA A 20 -22.42 10.53 2.64
CA ALA A 20 -21.59 11.59 3.21
C ALA A 20 -21.89 11.83 4.71
N GLU A 21 -23.17 11.80 5.09
CA GLU A 21 -23.60 11.87 6.50
C GLU A 21 -23.15 10.66 7.32
N ASN A 22 -23.05 9.48 6.70
CA ASN A 22 -22.53 8.27 7.34
C ASN A 22 -21.01 8.31 7.53
N CYS A 23 -20.27 9.18 6.83
CA CYS A 23 -18.84 9.39 7.06
C CYS A 23 -18.54 10.19 8.35
N LYS A 24 -19.57 10.75 9.01
CA LYS A 24 -19.48 11.47 10.29
C LYS A 24 -18.45 12.62 10.32
N GLY A 25 -18.21 13.23 9.15
CA GLY A 25 -17.28 14.36 9.02
C GLY A 25 -15.80 13.98 9.14
N LEU A 26 -15.45 12.69 9.11
CA LEU A 26 -14.06 12.22 9.14
C LEU A 26 -13.47 12.29 7.72
N PRO A 27 -12.43 13.13 7.47
CA PRO A 27 -11.89 13.32 6.12
C PRO A 27 -11.41 12.02 5.47
N LEU A 28 -10.60 11.22 6.20
CA LEU A 28 -10.09 9.93 5.70
C LEU A 28 -11.22 8.98 5.29
N VAL A 29 -12.29 8.88 6.09
CA VAL A 29 -13.43 8.00 5.78
C VAL A 29 -14.13 8.49 4.53
N ALA A 30 -14.36 9.80 4.41
CA ALA A 30 -14.97 10.39 3.23
C ALA A 30 -14.15 10.10 1.97
N ASP A 31 -12.82 10.25 2.04
CA ASP A 31 -11.91 10.00 0.92
C ASP A 31 -11.91 8.52 0.50
N LEU A 32 -11.82 7.59 1.46
CA LEU A 32 -11.85 6.15 1.19
C LEU A 32 -13.17 5.71 0.53
N ILE A 33 -14.30 6.19 1.06
CA ILE A 33 -15.62 5.86 0.52
C ILE A 33 -15.81 6.50 -0.85
N ALA A 34 -15.33 7.73 -1.06
CA ALA A 34 -15.34 8.35 -2.39
C ALA A 34 -14.52 7.52 -3.39
N GLY A 35 -13.39 6.94 -2.95
CA GLY A 35 -12.57 6.07 -3.79
C GLY A 35 -13.25 4.75 -4.14
N VAL A 36 -13.91 4.12 -3.15
CA VAL A 36 -14.75 2.93 -3.40
C VAL A 36 -15.84 3.24 -4.43
N ILE A 37 -16.54 4.37 -4.27
CA ILE A 37 -17.62 4.78 -5.18
C ILE A 37 -17.10 5.09 -6.58
N ALA A 38 -15.92 5.72 -6.71
CA ALA A 38 -15.31 6.03 -8.00
C ALA A 38 -15.03 4.77 -8.83
N GLY A 39 -14.73 3.64 -8.18
CA GLY A 39 -14.55 2.34 -8.83
C GLY A 39 -15.84 1.56 -9.14
N ARG A 40 -17.02 2.09 -8.78
CA ARG A 40 -18.32 1.41 -8.98
C ARG A 40 -19.09 1.98 -10.16
N GLU A 41 -20.04 1.19 -10.65
CA GLU A 41 -21.00 1.67 -11.64
C GLU A 41 -21.79 2.86 -11.09
N LYS A 42 -22.04 3.88 -11.93
CA LYS A 42 -22.89 5.04 -11.62
C LYS A 42 -24.38 4.64 -11.60
N LYS A 43 -24.74 3.66 -10.76
CA LYS A 43 -26.09 3.12 -10.56
C LYS A 43 -26.46 3.17 -9.10
N ARG A 44 -27.72 3.52 -8.81
CA ARG A 44 -28.24 3.66 -7.44
C ARG A 44 -28.06 2.38 -6.62
N THR A 45 -28.24 1.20 -7.22
CA THR A 45 -28.07 -0.09 -6.54
C THR A 45 -26.66 -0.32 -6.03
N ALA A 46 -25.63 0.06 -6.81
CA ALA A 46 -24.23 -0.07 -6.39
C ALA A 46 -23.90 0.89 -5.24
N TRP A 47 -24.47 2.09 -5.25
CA TRP A 47 -24.27 3.08 -4.19
C TRP A 47 -24.98 2.68 -2.89
N LEU A 48 -26.16 2.08 -2.98
CA LEU A 48 -26.88 1.53 -1.83
C LEU A 48 -26.11 0.38 -1.16
N GLU A 49 -25.39 -0.44 -1.93
CA GLU A 49 -24.51 -1.48 -1.37
C GLU A 49 -23.40 -0.86 -0.51
N VAL A 50 -22.73 0.17 -1.04
CA VAL A 50 -21.68 0.91 -0.30
C VAL A 50 -22.27 1.57 0.95
N GLN A 51 -23.44 2.21 0.82
CA GLN A 51 -24.14 2.81 1.95
C GLN A 51 -24.47 1.79 3.04
N ASN A 52 -25.03 0.63 2.68
CA ASN A 52 -25.41 -0.41 3.63
C ASN A 52 -24.18 -0.92 4.40
N ASN A 53 -23.08 -1.17 3.70
CA ASN A 53 -21.82 -1.57 4.32
C ASN A 53 -21.32 -0.49 5.30
N LEU A 54 -21.28 0.77 4.87
CA LEU A 54 -20.84 1.89 5.71
C LEU A 54 -21.75 2.12 6.92
N SER A 55 -23.07 1.98 6.77
CA SER A 55 -24.05 2.19 7.83
C SER A 55 -23.92 1.17 8.98
N SER A 56 -23.26 0.04 8.73
CA SER A 56 -22.97 -0.97 9.74
C SER A 56 -21.84 -0.56 10.69
N PHE A 57 -21.04 0.46 10.31
CA PHE A 57 -19.91 0.94 11.12
C PHE A 57 -20.35 2.05 12.09
N ILE A 58 -19.81 1.99 13.29
CA ILE A 58 -20.01 3.01 14.32
C ILE A 58 -18.69 3.78 14.44
N LEU A 59 -18.47 4.79 13.60
CA LEU A 59 -17.21 5.52 13.43
C LEU A 59 -16.80 6.38 14.65
N ASN A 60 -16.59 5.74 15.80
CA ASN A 60 -16.25 6.35 17.09
C ASN A 60 -14.88 5.89 17.62
N SER A 61 -14.18 5.03 16.88
CA SER A 61 -12.89 4.45 17.26
C SER A 61 -12.03 4.14 16.04
N GLU A 62 -10.72 4.05 16.24
CA GLU A 62 -9.78 3.66 15.17
C GLU A 62 -10.08 2.27 14.60
N VAL A 63 -10.57 1.34 15.43
CA VAL A 63 -10.95 -0.02 14.99
C VAL A 63 -12.04 0.03 13.91
N GLU A 64 -13.01 0.94 14.05
CA GLU A 64 -14.08 1.10 13.09
C GLU A 64 -13.58 1.80 11.81
N VAL A 65 -12.63 2.73 11.93
CA VAL A 65 -11.94 3.31 10.76
C VAL A 65 -11.12 2.25 10.02
N MET A 66 -10.47 1.32 10.73
CA MET A 66 -9.77 0.18 10.11
C MET A 66 -10.69 -0.70 9.27
N LYS A 67 -11.95 -0.91 9.70
CA LYS A 67 -12.95 -1.65 8.91
C LYS A 67 -13.33 -0.91 7.62
N VAL A 68 -13.36 0.42 7.64
CA VAL A 68 -13.58 1.22 6.41
C VAL A 68 -12.37 1.12 5.48
N ILE A 69 -11.15 1.14 6.02
CA ILE A 69 -9.93 0.93 5.23
C ILE A 69 -9.94 -0.48 4.62
N GLU A 70 -10.35 -1.50 5.38
CA GLU A 70 -10.52 -2.86 4.88
C GLU A 70 -11.56 -2.92 3.76
N LEU A 71 -12.70 -2.23 3.91
CA LEU A 71 -13.68 -2.11 2.84
C LEU A 71 -13.04 -1.53 1.57
N SER A 72 -12.29 -0.43 1.66
CA SER A 72 -11.60 0.16 0.50
C SER A 72 -10.60 -0.83 -0.11
N TYR A 73 -9.79 -1.48 0.72
CA TYR A 73 -8.84 -2.51 0.30
C TYR A 73 -9.50 -3.68 -0.43
N ASP A 74 -10.66 -4.14 0.04
CA ASP A 74 -11.37 -5.26 -0.57
C ASP A 74 -11.94 -4.93 -1.95
N HIS A 75 -12.23 -3.65 -2.19
CA HIS A 75 -12.67 -3.14 -3.49
C HIS A 75 -11.52 -2.89 -4.46
N LEU A 76 -10.27 -2.91 -3.99
CA LEU A 76 -9.11 -2.74 -4.84
C LEU A 76 -8.91 -3.98 -5.74
N PRO A 77 -8.62 -3.80 -7.05
CA PRO A 77 -8.26 -4.90 -7.94
C PRO A 77 -7.16 -5.79 -7.34
N HIS A 78 -7.33 -7.12 -7.46
CA HIS A 78 -6.47 -8.09 -6.77
C HIS A 78 -4.96 -7.90 -7.04
N HIS A 79 -4.60 -7.55 -8.27
CA HIS A 79 -3.20 -7.34 -8.67
C HIS A 79 -2.56 -6.08 -8.04
N LEU A 80 -3.36 -5.13 -7.56
CA LEU A 80 -2.87 -3.90 -6.92
C LEU A 80 -2.67 -4.06 -5.41
N LYS A 81 -3.27 -5.09 -4.79
CA LYS A 81 -3.14 -5.35 -3.35
C LYS A 81 -1.67 -5.54 -2.94
N PRO A 82 -0.86 -6.35 -3.63
CA PRO A 82 0.58 -6.45 -3.32
C PRO A 82 1.34 -5.12 -3.47
N CYS A 83 0.99 -4.29 -4.48
CA CYS A 83 1.61 -2.98 -4.68
C CYS A 83 1.32 -2.04 -3.51
N LEU A 84 0.07 -2.00 -3.04
CA LEU A 84 -0.33 -1.21 -1.87
C LEU A 84 0.38 -1.71 -0.61
N LEU A 85 0.40 -3.02 -0.37
CA LEU A 85 1.05 -3.60 0.80
C LEU A 85 2.55 -3.33 0.79
N TYR A 86 3.22 -3.35 -0.37
CA TYR A 86 4.62 -2.99 -0.50
C TYR A 86 4.91 -1.58 0.05
N LEU A 87 4.02 -0.60 -0.18
CA LEU A 87 4.22 0.77 0.31
C LEU A 87 4.34 0.84 1.84
N ALA A 88 3.70 -0.09 2.57
CA ALA A 88 3.82 -0.19 4.02
C ALA A 88 5.12 -0.85 4.51
N SER A 89 5.99 -1.31 3.60
CA SER A 89 7.34 -1.78 3.95
C SER A 89 8.27 -0.63 4.33
N CYS A 90 7.96 0.59 3.90
CA CYS A 90 8.68 1.80 4.28
C CYS A 90 8.15 2.33 5.62
N PRO A 91 8.94 3.12 6.36
CA PRO A 91 8.48 3.73 7.61
C PRO A 91 7.23 4.59 7.39
N LYS A 92 6.50 4.84 8.47
CA LYS A 92 5.41 5.80 8.46
C LYS A 92 5.92 7.16 8.04
N ASP A 93 5.04 7.95 7.43
CA ASP A 93 5.34 9.30 6.96
C ASP A 93 6.45 9.42 5.90
N THR A 94 6.90 8.29 5.32
CA THR A 94 7.90 8.29 4.26
C THR A 94 7.25 8.42 2.89
N ALA A 95 7.59 9.48 2.16
CA ALA A 95 7.20 9.63 0.77
C ALA A 95 8.16 8.85 -0.15
N LEU A 96 7.60 8.04 -1.05
CA LEU A 96 8.35 7.25 -2.03
C LEU A 96 8.22 7.87 -3.42
N THR A 97 9.34 8.08 -4.11
CA THR A 97 9.32 8.59 -5.47
C THR A 97 8.77 7.55 -6.44
N ILE A 98 7.97 7.99 -7.42
CA ILE A 98 7.38 7.07 -8.40
C ILE A 98 8.47 6.39 -9.25
N SER A 99 9.59 7.09 -9.48
CA SER A 99 10.77 6.54 -10.16
C SER A 99 11.38 5.36 -9.40
N LEU A 100 11.51 5.45 -8.08
CA LEU A 100 11.97 4.35 -7.23
C LEU A 100 10.99 3.18 -7.25
N LEU A 101 9.70 3.45 -7.06
CA LEU A 101 8.67 2.42 -7.05
C LEU A 101 8.63 1.65 -8.36
N LYS A 102 8.81 2.33 -9.50
CA LYS A 102 8.87 1.67 -10.81
C LYS A 102 9.99 0.64 -10.88
N VAL A 103 11.18 0.99 -10.39
CA VAL A 103 12.33 0.07 -10.39
C VAL A 103 12.04 -1.13 -9.49
N VAL A 104 11.56 -0.89 -8.27
CA VAL A 104 11.34 -1.97 -7.30
C VAL A 104 10.18 -2.86 -7.72
N TRP A 105 9.02 -2.31 -8.08
CA TRP A 105 7.86 -3.11 -8.49
C TRP A 105 8.11 -3.92 -9.75
N THR A 106 8.93 -3.43 -10.68
CA THR A 106 9.35 -4.23 -11.84
C THR A 106 10.21 -5.41 -11.40
N ALA A 107 11.17 -5.14 -10.51
CA ALA A 107 12.12 -6.15 -10.09
C ALA A 107 11.50 -7.19 -9.14
N GLU A 108 10.45 -6.82 -8.40
CA GLU A 108 9.61 -7.70 -7.57
C GLU A 108 8.53 -8.47 -8.37
N GLY A 109 8.40 -8.22 -9.68
CA GLY A 109 7.35 -8.80 -10.52
C GLY A 109 5.94 -8.33 -10.18
N LEU A 110 5.80 -7.22 -9.45
CA LEU A 110 4.51 -6.60 -9.13
C LEU A 110 3.93 -5.84 -10.34
N VAL A 111 4.82 -5.31 -11.18
CA VAL A 111 4.47 -4.64 -12.44
C VAL A 111 5.34 -5.23 -13.55
N GLU A 112 4.70 -5.84 -14.53
CA GLU A 112 5.39 -6.43 -15.67
C GLU A 112 4.82 -5.89 -16.98
N GLN A 113 5.61 -5.93 -18.05
CA GLN A 113 5.09 -5.65 -19.38
C GLN A 113 4.03 -6.69 -19.75
N THR A 114 2.99 -6.25 -20.43
CA THR A 114 1.98 -7.15 -21.02
C THR A 114 2.10 -7.11 -22.53
N GLU A 115 1.41 -8.01 -23.24
CA GLU A 115 1.36 -8.00 -24.70
C GLU A 115 0.89 -6.66 -25.30
N THR A 116 0.11 -5.88 -24.53
CA THR A 116 -0.55 -4.65 -25.00
C THR A 116 -0.05 -3.38 -24.34
N LYS A 117 0.70 -3.47 -23.23
CA LYS A 117 1.14 -2.31 -22.44
C LYS A 117 2.59 -2.47 -21.98
N SER A 118 3.34 -1.40 -22.11
CA SER A 118 4.67 -1.23 -21.53
C SER A 118 4.62 -1.17 -20.00
N VAL A 119 5.75 -1.46 -19.34
CA VAL A 119 5.89 -1.31 -17.87
C VAL A 119 5.46 0.08 -17.39
N LYS A 120 5.75 1.13 -18.18
CA LYS A 120 5.34 2.50 -17.85
C LYS A 120 3.82 2.63 -17.82
N GLU A 121 3.14 2.16 -18.86
CA GLU A 121 1.67 2.24 -18.93
C GLU A 121 0.98 1.39 -17.86
N VAL A 122 1.55 0.23 -17.51
CA VAL A 122 1.03 -0.59 -16.40
C VAL A 122 1.25 0.12 -15.07
N MET A 123 2.42 0.75 -14.86
CA MET A 123 2.71 1.55 -13.67
C MET A 123 1.75 2.73 -13.53
N ASP A 124 1.52 3.49 -14.60
CA ASP A 124 0.63 4.64 -14.60
C ASP A 124 -0.81 4.21 -14.22
N VAL A 125 -1.32 3.12 -14.81
CA VAL A 125 -2.62 2.54 -14.46
C VAL A 125 -2.68 2.03 -13.01
N CYS A 126 -1.59 1.44 -12.52
CA CYS A 126 -1.50 0.98 -11.13
C CYS A 126 -1.62 2.16 -10.16
N MET A 127 -0.82 3.21 -10.37
CA MET A 127 -0.83 4.42 -9.55
C MET A 127 -2.18 5.14 -9.62
N ASP A 128 -2.74 5.31 -10.82
CA ASP A 128 -4.05 5.96 -11.00
C ASP A 128 -5.15 5.25 -10.21
N ASN A 129 -5.17 3.91 -10.21
CA ASN A 129 -6.14 3.14 -9.45
C ASN A 129 -5.90 3.23 -7.93
N LEU A 130 -4.65 3.20 -7.48
CA LEU A 130 -4.31 3.36 -6.07
C LEU A 130 -4.70 4.75 -5.54
N ILE A 131 -4.43 5.80 -6.31
CA ILE A 131 -4.81 7.17 -5.98
C ILE A 131 -6.33 7.33 -6.03
N SER A 132 -6.98 6.78 -7.05
CA SER A 132 -8.44 6.82 -7.19
C SER A 132 -9.16 6.08 -6.07
N SER A 133 -8.52 5.09 -5.42
CA SER A 133 -9.04 4.41 -4.24
C SER A 133 -8.89 5.21 -2.93
N SER A 134 -8.19 6.35 -2.99
CA SER A 134 -7.81 7.19 -1.85
C SER A 134 -6.99 6.48 -0.76
N LEU A 135 -6.42 5.31 -1.07
CA LEU A 135 -5.51 4.58 -0.17
C LEU A 135 -4.08 5.14 -0.22
N VAL A 136 -3.74 5.85 -1.30
CA VAL A 136 -2.43 6.46 -1.53
C VAL A 136 -2.60 7.95 -1.80
N ILE A 137 -1.77 8.76 -1.14
CA ILE A 137 -1.69 10.20 -1.34
C ILE A 137 -0.56 10.48 -2.32
N LEU A 138 -0.82 11.29 -3.36
CA LEU A 138 0.19 11.74 -4.32
C LEU A 138 0.63 13.17 -4.00
N PHE A 139 1.93 13.42 -4.11
CA PHE A 139 2.57 14.71 -3.93
C PHE A 139 3.40 15.07 -5.17
N ASN A 140 3.66 16.38 -5.34
CA ASN A 140 4.50 16.92 -6.40
C ASN A 140 4.08 16.50 -7.82
N GLU A 141 2.78 16.37 -8.08
CA GLU A 141 2.23 15.88 -9.36
C GLU A 141 2.69 16.68 -10.58
N ILE A 142 2.92 17.98 -10.41
CA ILE A 142 3.31 18.92 -11.47
C ILE A 142 4.85 19.06 -11.56
N GLY A 143 5.59 18.53 -10.58
CA GLY A 143 7.05 18.63 -10.49
C GLY A 143 7.79 17.50 -11.20
N ASP A 144 9.12 17.61 -11.24
CA ASP A 144 9.99 16.63 -11.90
C ASP A 144 10.09 15.29 -11.13
N GLU A 145 9.70 15.26 -9.85
CA GLU A 145 9.82 14.10 -8.98
C GLU A 145 8.52 13.88 -8.17
N PRO A 146 7.48 13.30 -8.79
CA PRO A 146 6.27 12.92 -8.07
C PRO A 146 6.60 11.83 -7.04
N SER A 147 5.95 11.92 -5.89
CA SER A 147 6.10 10.97 -4.80
C SER A 147 4.76 10.63 -4.17
N CYS A 148 4.65 9.46 -3.55
CA CYS A 148 3.43 9.03 -2.89
C CYS A 148 3.66 8.54 -1.48
N GLN A 149 2.62 8.57 -0.65
CA GLN A 149 2.66 8.19 0.75
C GLN A 149 1.34 7.52 1.16
N LEU A 150 1.40 6.64 2.16
CA LEU A 150 0.20 6.15 2.84
C LEU A 150 -0.19 7.07 3.99
N HIS A 151 -1.49 7.28 4.18
CA HIS A 151 -1.99 7.85 5.44
C HIS A 151 -1.68 6.91 6.61
N ASP A 152 -1.35 7.42 7.80
CA ASP A 152 -0.92 6.63 8.97
C ASP A 152 -1.79 5.42 9.31
N LEU A 153 -3.10 5.61 9.33
CA LEU A 153 -4.07 4.53 9.57
C LEU A 153 -4.07 3.49 8.43
N VAL A 154 -3.90 3.92 7.18
CA VAL A 154 -3.78 3.00 6.02
C VAL A 154 -2.45 2.25 6.07
N HIS A 155 -1.36 2.91 6.45
CA HIS A 155 -0.07 2.27 6.69
C HIS A 155 -0.16 1.18 7.76
N ASN A 156 -0.75 1.51 8.92
CA ASN A 156 -1.01 0.57 10.00
C ASN A 156 -1.83 -0.64 9.52
N PHE A 157 -2.93 -0.39 8.79
CA PHE A 157 -3.75 -1.46 8.20
C PHE A 157 -2.91 -2.36 7.29
N CYS A 158 -2.17 -1.78 6.35
CA CYS A 158 -1.35 -2.51 5.39
C CYS A 158 -0.25 -3.32 6.09
N LEU A 159 0.33 -2.81 7.17
CA LEU A 159 1.34 -3.54 7.95
C LEU A 159 0.76 -4.75 8.68
N ILE A 160 -0.47 -4.65 9.18
CA ILE A 160 -1.18 -5.80 9.78
C ILE A 160 -1.49 -6.82 8.68
N LYS A 161 -2.08 -6.36 7.58
CA LYS A 161 -2.48 -7.21 6.45
C LYS A 161 -1.31 -7.93 5.79
N SER A 162 -0.17 -7.26 5.63
CA SER A 162 1.03 -7.85 5.03
C SER A 162 1.64 -8.96 5.87
N ARG A 163 1.50 -8.89 7.21
CA ARG A 163 1.90 -9.96 8.14
C ARG A 163 0.96 -11.15 8.06
N GLU A 164 -0.34 -10.92 7.93
CA GLU A 164 -1.34 -11.98 7.71
C GLU A 164 -1.10 -12.71 6.38
N GLU A 165 -0.82 -11.95 5.32
CA GLU A 165 -0.55 -12.46 3.97
C GLU A 165 0.91 -12.95 3.78
N LYS A 166 1.78 -12.78 4.80
CA LYS A 166 3.20 -13.17 4.80
C LYS A 166 4.02 -12.59 3.63
N LEU A 167 3.70 -11.37 3.22
CA LEU A 167 4.37 -10.71 2.10
C LEU A 167 5.77 -10.19 2.49
N PHE A 168 5.91 -9.59 3.66
CA PHE A 168 7.20 -9.11 4.16
C PHE A 168 7.29 -9.14 5.69
N GLU A 169 8.52 -9.22 6.22
CA GLU A 169 8.80 -9.15 7.65
C GLU A 169 9.67 -7.93 7.98
N TRP A 170 9.29 -7.21 9.04
CA TRP A 170 10.05 -6.08 9.57
C TRP A 170 10.94 -6.56 10.71
N ILE A 171 12.26 -6.39 10.55
CA ILE A 171 13.24 -6.62 11.60
C ILE A 171 13.79 -5.25 12.05
N SER A 172 13.53 -4.89 13.31
CA SER A 172 14.13 -3.73 13.98
C SER A 172 15.17 -4.18 15.00
N SER A 173 16.22 -3.38 15.23
CA SER A 173 17.28 -3.69 16.21
C SER A 173 16.77 -3.77 17.66
N SER A 174 15.60 -3.21 17.95
CA SER A 174 15.00 -3.13 19.28
C SER A 174 13.89 -4.15 19.56
N ALA A 175 13.47 -4.93 18.55
CA ALA A 175 12.38 -5.89 18.70
C ALA A 175 12.90 -7.31 19.00
N PRO A 176 12.28 -8.07 19.93
CA PRO A 176 12.59 -9.48 20.07
C PRO A 176 12.22 -10.22 18.79
N SER A 177 13.17 -10.97 18.23
CA SER A 177 12.99 -11.79 17.04
C SER A 177 11.83 -12.78 17.25
N SER A 178 10.74 -12.60 16.51
CA SER A 178 9.65 -13.57 16.46
C SER A 178 10.05 -14.68 15.50
N SER A 179 10.45 -15.83 16.03
CA SER A 179 10.81 -17.00 15.21
C SER A 179 9.54 -17.58 14.57
N SER A 180 9.19 -17.13 13.37
CA SER A 180 8.24 -17.84 12.53
C SER A 180 8.98 -18.87 11.66
N ASP A 181 8.49 -20.12 11.61
CA ASP A 181 9.13 -21.24 10.88
C ASP A 181 9.05 -21.12 9.33
N LEU A 182 8.57 -19.98 8.83
CA LEU A 182 8.39 -19.69 7.41
C LEU A 182 9.16 -18.41 7.05
N MET A 183 10.04 -18.50 6.04
CA MET A 183 10.79 -17.34 5.56
C MET A 183 9.86 -16.37 4.81
N PRO A 184 9.86 -15.07 5.15
CA PRO A 184 9.13 -14.05 4.41
C PRO A 184 9.70 -13.88 2.99
N ARG A 185 8.85 -13.45 2.04
CA ARG A 185 9.27 -13.19 0.64
C ARG A 185 10.21 -11.99 0.56
N ILE A 186 9.91 -10.93 1.31
CA ILE A 186 10.72 -9.70 1.39
C ILE A 186 11.11 -9.46 2.85
N VAL A 187 12.37 -9.09 3.11
CA VAL A 187 12.84 -8.65 4.43
C VAL A 187 13.25 -7.18 4.35
N THR A 188 12.70 -6.35 5.23
CA THR A 188 13.12 -4.94 5.36
C THR A 188 13.84 -4.73 6.69
N ILE A 189 15.10 -4.32 6.62
CA ILE A 189 15.95 -4.01 7.78
C ILE A 189 16.04 -2.49 7.90
N HIS A 190 15.56 -1.96 9.02
CA HIS A 190 15.68 -0.54 9.35
C HIS A 190 16.84 -0.32 10.31
N TYR A 191 17.70 0.65 10.01
CA TYR A 191 18.83 0.98 10.86
C TYR A 191 18.93 2.50 11.10
N ASN A 192 19.44 2.86 12.27
CA ASN A 192 19.71 4.23 12.69
C ASN A 192 21.23 4.47 12.64
N SER A 193 21.68 5.48 11.89
CA SER A 193 23.11 5.77 11.72
C SER A 193 23.81 6.24 12.99
N GLU A 194 23.08 6.70 14.00
CA GLU A 194 23.65 7.22 15.26
C GLU A 194 24.21 6.12 16.18
N LEU A 195 23.89 4.84 15.95
CA LEU A 195 24.14 3.79 16.92
C LEU A 195 25.45 3.01 16.75
N LEU A 196 26.07 2.90 15.57
CA LEU A 196 27.37 2.24 15.39
C LEU A 196 28.08 2.73 14.12
N GLY A 197 29.34 3.15 14.26
CA GLY A 197 30.19 3.50 13.13
C GLY A 197 30.30 2.37 12.11
N LEU A 198 30.33 2.74 10.82
CA LEU A 198 30.64 1.83 9.72
C LEU A 198 31.83 0.96 10.13
N ASN A 199 31.57 -0.34 10.33
CA ASN A 199 32.51 -1.47 10.28
C ASN A 199 31.95 -2.56 11.21
N ASN A 200 31.08 -3.43 10.67
CA ASN A 200 31.01 -4.87 10.96
C ASN A 200 29.68 -5.44 10.46
N PHE A 201 29.51 -5.53 9.14
CA PHE A 201 28.62 -6.55 8.58
C PHE A 201 29.45 -7.53 7.78
N VAL A 202 29.68 -8.70 8.38
CA VAL A 202 30.03 -9.90 7.61
C VAL A 202 28.74 -10.37 6.97
N LEU A 203 28.57 -10.04 5.69
CA LEU A 203 27.55 -10.61 4.83
C LEU A 203 27.72 -12.13 4.86
N PHE A 204 26.62 -12.89 4.95
CA PHE A 204 26.68 -14.34 4.80
C PHE A 204 27.45 -14.68 3.51
N ASP A 205 28.60 -15.33 3.68
CA ASP A 205 29.38 -15.89 2.58
C ASP A 205 28.45 -16.80 1.76
N SER A 206 28.36 -16.54 0.46
CA SER A 206 27.53 -17.26 -0.52
C SER A 206 27.83 -18.77 -0.60
N ASN A 207 28.79 -19.27 0.18
CA ASN A 207 29.21 -20.65 0.24
C ASN A 207 28.51 -21.53 1.30
N LYS A 208 27.54 -21.02 2.06
CA LYS A 208 26.69 -21.88 2.92
C LYS A 208 25.30 -22.09 2.34
N LYS A 209 25.18 -23.04 1.40
CA LYS A 209 23.88 -23.60 0.99
C LYS A 209 23.19 -24.22 2.20
N ARG A 210 22.15 -23.57 2.72
CA ARG A 210 21.16 -24.23 3.57
C ARG A 210 20.27 -25.08 2.66
N HIS A 211 20.25 -26.39 2.89
CA HIS A 211 19.43 -27.36 2.17
C HIS A 211 17.97 -27.33 2.60
N SER A 212 17.32 -26.18 2.53
CA SER A 212 15.86 -26.09 2.67
C SER A 212 15.37 -25.08 1.64
N GLY A 213 14.59 -25.55 0.66
CA GLY A 213 14.08 -24.77 -0.46
C GLY A 213 13.05 -23.72 -0.04
N LYS A 214 13.47 -22.72 0.73
CA LYS A 214 12.69 -21.54 1.10
C LYS A 214 13.55 -20.35 0.71
N HIS A 215 13.25 -19.74 -0.44
CA HIS A 215 14.06 -18.67 -1.02
C HIS A 215 13.57 -17.30 -0.50
N LEU A 216 14.51 -16.50 0.00
CA LEU A 216 14.33 -15.06 0.24
C LEU A 216 14.32 -14.41 -1.14
N TYR A 217 13.23 -13.76 -1.53
CA TYR A 217 13.18 -13.15 -2.86
C TYR A 217 13.87 -11.79 -2.87
N SER A 218 13.68 -10.99 -1.80
CA SER A 218 14.18 -9.63 -1.72
C SER A 218 14.61 -9.20 -0.32
N LEU A 219 15.66 -8.40 -0.25
CA LEU A 219 16.19 -7.77 0.96
C LEU A 219 16.34 -6.26 0.75
N THR A 220 15.60 -5.47 1.52
CA THR A 220 15.70 -4.01 1.53
C THR A 220 16.35 -3.54 2.82
N VAL A 221 17.38 -2.70 2.71
CA VAL A 221 18.04 -2.07 3.86
C VAL A 221 17.76 -0.57 3.82
N ILE A 222 17.17 -0.03 4.88
CA ILE A 222 16.76 1.38 5.01
C ILE A 222 17.57 2.02 6.16
N CYS A 223 18.24 3.15 5.87
CA CYS A 223 18.96 4.01 6.82
C CYS A 223 18.23 5.31 6.99
N ASP A 224 17.89 5.73 8.21
CA ASP A 224 17.38 7.09 8.45
C ASP A 224 16.37 7.51 7.36
N ASP A 225 15.39 6.63 7.09
CA ASP A 225 14.32 6.78 6.10
C ASP A 225 14.74 6.78 4.61
N THR A 226 16.00 6.46 4.33
CA THR A 226 16.58 6.32 2.99
C THR A 226 16.83 4.85 2.64
N VAL A 227 16.28 4.37 1.53
CA VAL A 227 16.62 3.04 1.01
C VAL A 227 18.08 3.02 0.55
N LEU A 228 18.92 2.28 1.27
CA LEU A 228 20.34 2.17 0.95
C LEU A 228 20.64 1.12 -0.09
N LYS A 229 20.02 -0.05 0.05
CA LYS A 229 20.27 -1.21 -0.81
C LYS A 229 19.02 -2.05 -0.91
N HIS A 230 18.70 -2.44 -2.13
CA HIS A 230 17.66 -3.39 -2.46
C HIS A 230 18.32 -4.53 -3.22
N PHE A 231 18.22 -5.75 -2.68
CA PHE A 231 18.79 -6.96 -3.27
C PHE A 231 17.66 -7.89 -3.67
N ILE A 232 17.71 -8.40 -4.89
CA ILE A 232 16.81 -9.45 -5.37
C ILE A 232 17.64 -10.67 -5.69
N GLN A 233 17.14 -11.85 -5.31
CA GLN A 233 17.82 -13.10 -5.59
C GLN A 233 17.41 -13.60 -6.98
N ASP A 234 18.32 -13.55 -7.96
CA ASP A 234 18.09 -14.11 -9.29
C ASP A 234 17.88 -15.64 -9.19
N THR A 235 16.75 -16.12 -9.71
CA THR A 235 16.42 -17.55 -9.88
C THR A 235 17.08 -18.18 -11.09
#